data_AF-A0A920K7X0-F1
#
_entry.id   AF-A0A920K7X0-F1
#
_cell.length_a   1.000
_cell.length_b   1.000
_cell.length_c   1.000
_cell.angle_alpha   90.00
_cell.angle_beta   90.00
_cell.angle_gamma   90.00
#
_symmetry.space_group_name_H-M   'P 1'
#
loop_
_entity.id
_entity.type
_entity.pdbx_description
1 polymer ?
#
loop_
_entity_poly.entity_id
_entity_poly.type
_entity_poly.pdbx_seq_one_letter_code
_entity_poly.pdbx_strand_id
1 'polypeptide(L)'
;MHDTKNEIKDVYFGGPVETGRGFILHSLEYNAGDTLVVDNEIGMTASLGIIKELAAGTGPNNSLFALGYSGWGAGQLDNEMQENAWLSVDADLNLIFNEV
;
A
#
# COMPACT_ATOMS: atom_id res chain seq x y z
N MET A 1 -3.69 -11.50 -26.95
CA MET A 1 -4.24 -10.46 -26.05
C MET A 1 -3.71 -10.81 -24.67
N HIS A 2 -2.64 -10.14 -24.23
CA HIS A 2 -2.16 -10.21 -22.84
C HIS A 2 -2.71 -8.95 -22.18
N ASP A 3 -3.79 -9.08 -21.41
CA ASP A 3 -4.22 -8.03 -20.48
C ASP A 3 -3.28 -8.10 -19.28
N THR A 4 -2.19 -7.34 -19.33
CA THR A 4 -1.19 -7.29 -18.25
C THR A 4 -1.74 -6.40 -17.13
N LYS A 5 -2.67 -6.93 -16.31
CA LYS A 5 -3.18 -6.23 -15.12
C LYS A 5 -2.19 -6.22 -13.94
N ASN A 6 -1.06 -6.94 -14.03
CA ASN A 6 -0.14 -7.19 -12.90
C ASN A 6 1.21 -6.46 -13.01
N GLU A 7 1.26 -5.26 -13.59
CA GLU A 7 2.49 -4.46 -13.60
C GLU A 7 2.41 -3.30 -12.59
N ILE A 8 3.53 -3.05 -11.90
CA ILE A 8 3.71 -1.82 -11.12
C ILE A 8 3.84 -0.66 -12.10
N LYS A 9 2.76 0.08 -12.32
CA LYS A 9 2.75 1.23 -13.22
C LYS A 9 3.47 2.43 -12.64
N ASP A 10 3.26 2.69 -11.35
CA ASP A 10 3.74 3.88 -10.66
C ASP A 10 4.38 3.55 -9.32
N VAL A 11 5.33 4.40 -8.93
CA VAL A 11 5.95 4.40 -7.61
C VAL A 11 5.51 5.66 -6.88
N TYR A 12 4.75 5.47 -5.81
CA TYR A 12 4.23 6.56 -4.99
C TYR A 12 5.22 6.97 -3.91
N PHE A 13 5.14 8.23 -3.51
CA PHE A 13 5.81 8.70 -2.30
C PHE A 13 4.91 8.43 -1.10
N GLY A 14 5.23 7.41 -0.31
CA GLY A 14 4.44 7.01 0.87
C GLY A 14 4.65 7.92 2.08
N GLY A 15 5.77 8.63 2.12
CA GLY A 15 6.05 9.65 3.12
C GLY A 15 7.54 9.82 3.41
N PRO A 16 7.88 10.75 4.31
CA PRO A 16 9.27 11.21 4.51
C PRO A 16 10.13 10.23 5.33
N VAL A 17 9.55 9.19 5.95
CA VAL A 17 10.27 8.26 6.82
C VAL A 17 10.72 7.04 6.01
N GLU A 18 11.97 6.60 6.21
CA GLU A 18 12.55 5.42 5.55
C GLU A 18 12.35 5.42 4.02
N THR A 19 12.62 6.54 3.34
CA THR A 19 12.37 6.74 1.89
C THR A 19 13.10 5.75 0.98
N GLY A 20 14.13 5.06 1.49
CA GLY A 20 14.82 3.97 0.77
C GLY A 20 14.12 2.61 0.86
N ARG A 21 13.07 2.49 1.68
CA ARG A 21 12.32 1.26 1.88
C ARG A 21 11.02 1.27 1.08
N GLY A 22 10.77 0.16 0.40
CA GLY A 22 9.56 -0.08 -0.38
C GLY A 22 8.48 -0.82 0.39
N PHE A 23 7.24 -0.39 0.20
CA PHE A 23 6.03 -1.02 0.73
C PHE A 23 5.05 -1.25 -0.42
N ILE A 24 4.46 -2.43 -0.48
CA ILE A 24 3.43 -2.75 -1.45
C ILE A 24 2.14 -3.03 -0.68
N LEU A 25 1.16 -2.15 -0.87
CA LEU A 25 -0.22 -2.44 -0.53
C LEU A 25 -0.81 -3.30 -1.62
N HIS A 26 -1.57 -4.31 -1.24
CA HIS A 26 -2.21 -5.21 -2.18
C HIS A 26 -3.54 -5.73 -1.63
N SER A 27 -4.37 -6.25 -2.52
CA SER A 27 -5.60 -6.91 -2.14
C SER A 27 -5.30 -8.26 -1.44
N LEU A 28 -6.14 -8.61 -0.44
CA LEU A 28 -5.84 -9.69 0.50
C LEU A 28 -6.02 -11.11 -0.07
N GLU A 29 -6.58 -11.28 -1.27
CA GLU A 29 -6.58 -12.58 -1.96
C GLU A 29 -5.16 -13.08 -2.24
N TYR A 30 -4.21 -12.15 -2.28
CA TYR A 30 -2.79 -12.44 -2.23
C TYR A 30 -2.31 -12.38 -0.78
N ASN A 31 -1.90 -13.52 -0.24
CA ASN A 31 -1.34 -13.63 1.10
C ASN A 31 -0.03 -14.40 1.00
N ALA A 32 1.08 -13.65 1.05
CA ALA A 32 2.40 -14.21 1.19
C ALA A 32 2.71 -14.42 2.69
N GLY A 33 3.68 -15.28 3.01
CA GLY A 33 4.03 -15.58 4.40
C GLY A 33 4.52 -14.39 5.22
N ASP A 34 4.88 -13.28 4.57
CA ASP A 34 5.33 -12.01 5.15
C ASP A 34 4.31 -10.87 4.99
N THR A 35 3.09 -11.16 4.56
CA THR A 35 2.00 -10.19 4.47
C THR A 35 1.53 -9.77 5.86
N LEU A 36 1.55 -8.46 6.11
CA LEU A 36 0.83 -7.84 7.23
C LEU A 36 -0.62 -7.59 6.79
N VAL A 37 -1.58 -8.20 7.49
CA VAL A 37 -3.00 -7.94 7.27
C VAL A 37 -3.35 -6.58 7.87
N VAL A 38 -3.78 -5.63 7.03
CA VAL A 38 -4.17 -4.28 7.45
C VAL A 38 -5.65 -4.25 7.80
N ASP A 39 -6.48 -4.87 6.97
CA ASP A 39 -7.92 -5.05 7.16
C ASP A 39 -8.40 -6.30 6.39
N ASN A 40 -9.71 -6.57 6.35
CA ASN A 40 -10.34 -7.71 5.71
C ASN A 40 -10.09 -7.80 4.18
N GLU A 41 -9.73 -6.69 3.54
CA GLU A 41 -9.55 -6.63 2.08
C GLU A 41 -8.14 -6.20 1.67
N ILE A 42 -7.31 -5.70 2.60
CA ILE A 42 -6.01 -5.09 2.30
C ILE A 42 -4.89 -5.78 3.08
N GLY A 43 -3.87 -6.19 2.35
CA GLY A 43 -2.58 -6.63 2.88
C GLY A 43 -1.45 -5.67 2.52
N MET A 44 -0.37 -5.72 3.31
CA MET A 44 0.84 -4.97 3.07
C MET A 44 2.06 -5.89 3.15
N THR A 45 2.92 -5.82 2.15
CA THR A 45 4.17 -6.59 2.09
C THR A 45 5.34 -5.66 1.81
N ALA A 46 6.50 -5.92 2.43
CA ALA A 46 7.71 -5.10 2.29
C ALA A 46 8.90 -5.88 1.68
N SER A 47 8.67 -7.09 1.16
CA SER A 47 9.70 -7.90 0.52
C SER A 47 9.77 -7.67 -0.99
N LEU A 48 10.93 -7.99 -1.56
CA LEU A 48 11.12 -8.00 -3.01
C LEU A 48 10.44 -9.21 -3.69
N GLY A 49 9.89 -10.15 -2.92
CA GLY A 49 9.26 -11.37 -3.44
C GLY A 49 8.05 -11.04 -4.31
N ILE A 50 7.15 -10.21 -3.79
CA ILE A 50 5.92 -9.79 -4.48
C ILE A 50 6.22 -9.06 -5.80
N ILE A 51 7.34 -8.33 -5.92
CA ILE A 51 7.74 -7.65 -7.17
C ILE A 51 8.03 -8.68 -8.27
N LYS A 52 8.68 -9.79 -7.92
CA LYS A 52 8.97 -10.87 -8.87
C LYS A 52 7.68 -11.56 -9.33
N GLU A 53 6.72 -11.72 -8.42
CA GLU A 53 5.45 -12.38 -8.71
C GLU A 53 4.53 -11.47 -9.55
N LEU A 54 4.52 -10.16 -9.29
CA LEU A 54 3.90 -9.17 -10.17
C LEU A 54 4.49 -9.26 -11.58
N ALA A 55 5.83 -9.22 -11.70
CA ALA A 55 6.51 -9.35 -12.99
C ALA A 55 6.25 -10.71 -13.70
N ALA A 56 5.96 -11.78 -12.94
CA ALA A 56 5.60 -13.09 -13.46
C ALA A 56 4.10 -13.24 -13.78
N GLY A 57 3.28 -12.23 -13.49
CA GLY A 57 1.83 -12.28 -13.65
C GLY A 57 1.10 -13.14 -12.60
N THR A 58 1.77 -13.53 -11.51
CA THR A 58 1.20 -14.32 -10.41
C THR A 58 0.99 -13.52 -9.12
N GLY A 59 1.22 -12.20 -9.16
CA GLY A 59 0.96 -11.28 -8.06
C GLY A 59 -0.54 -11.01 -7.81
N PRO A 60 -0.85 -10.13 -6.83
CA PRO A 60 -2.22 -9.72 -6.51
C PRO A 60 -2.94 -9.08 -7.70
N ASN A 61 -4.28 -9.06 -7.68
CA ASN A 61 -5.06 -8.38 -8.71
C ASN A 61 -4.93 -6.85 -8.61
N ASN A 62 -4.76 -6.33 -7.39
CA ASN A 62 -4.54 -4.92 -7.13
C ASN A 62 -3.26 -4.73 -6.31
N SER A 63 -2.44 -3.77 -6.72
CA SER A 63 -1.23 -3.42 -5.99
C SER A 63 -0.89 -1.94 -6.13
N LEU A 64 -0.39 -1.35 -5.04
CA LEU A 64 0.18 -0.01 -5.01
C LEU A 64 1.57 -0.08 -4.41
N PHE A 65 2.58 0.44 -5.12
CA PHE A 65 3.96 0.48 -4.64
C PHE A 65 4.34 1.87 -4.14
N ALA A 66 4.72 1.98 -2.87
CA ALA A 66 5.15 3.23 -2.26
C ALA A 66 6.57 3.13 -1.68
N LEU A 67 7.32 4.23 -1.78
CA LEU A 67 8.61 4.41 -1.11
C LEU A 67 8.45 5.29 0.12
N GLY A 68 8.98 4.83 1.25
CA GLY A 68 8.81 5.47 2.55
C GLY A 68 7.38 5.38 3.09
N TYR A 69 7.16 5.99 4.25
CA TYR A 69 5.86 6.06 4.89
C TYR A 69 5.69 7.34 5.71
N SER A 70 4.44 7.70 5.99
CA SER A 70 4.09 8.72 6.98
C SER A 70 4.02 8.07 8.35
N GLY A 71 4.79 8.60 9.30
CA GLY A 71 4.86 8.08 10.65
C GLY A 71 4.56 9.17 11.67
N TRP A 72 3.90 8.78 12.76
CA TRP A 72 3.58 9.66 13.87
C TRP A 72 4.34 9.25 15.12
N GLY A 73 4.83 10.24 15.87
CA GLY A 73 5.29 10.04 17.24
C GLY A 73 4.12 9.72 18.18
N ALA A 74 4.45 9.32 19.41
CA ALA A 74 3.44 9.00 20.42
C ALA A 74 2.48 10.18 20.66
N GLY A 75 1.18 9.94 20.47
CA GLY A 75 0.10 10.93 20.63
C GLY A 75 0.07 12.05 19.58
N GLN A 76 0.96 12.03 18.58
CA GLN A 76 1.03 13.10 17.58
C GLN A 76 -0.22 13.10 16.68
N LEU A 77 -0.64 11.94 16.19
CA LEU A 77 -1.82 11.83 15.32
C LEU A 77 -3.09 12.32 16.03
N ASP A 78 -3.28 11.94 17.31
CA ASP A 78 -4.42 12.37 18.11
C ASP A 78 -4.46 13.90 18.27
N ASN A 79 -3.32 14.53 18.51
CA ASN A 79 -3.22 15.99 18.60
C ASN A 79 -3.55 16.65 17.26
N GLU A 80 -3.00 16.15 16.14
CA GLU A 80 -3.27 16.69 14.81
C GLU A 80 -4.75 16.58 14.41
N MET A 81 -5.41 15.48 14.80
CA MET A 81 -6.86 15.31 14.64
C MET A 81 -7.65 16.37 15.44
N GLN A 82 -7.24 16.65 16.69
CA GLN A 82 -7.88 17.68 17.52
C GLN A 82 -7.68 19.11 16.98
N GLU A 83 -6.55 19.35 16.31
CA GLU A 83 -6.25 20.62 15.65
C GLU A 83 -6.97 20.79 14.31
N ASN A 84 -7.79 19.82 13.90
CA ASN A 84 -8.48 19.77 12.59
C ASN A 84 -7.50 19.78 11.40
N ALA A 85 -6.29 19.24 11.58
CA ALA A 85 -5.34 19.06 10.48
C ALA A 85 -5.76 17.92 9.54
N TRP A 86 -6.55 16.96 10.05
CA TRP A 86 -6.99 15.78 9.31
C TRP A 86 -8.50 15.56 9.43
N LEU A 87 -9.06 14.99 8.36
CA LEU A 87 -10.39 14.39 8.34
C LEU A 87 -10.22 12.90 8.09
N SER A 88 -10.94 12.06 8.84
CA SER A 88 -10.90 10.62 8.68
C SER A 88 -12.22 10.10 8.11
N VAL A 89 -12.11 9.20 7.14
CA VAL A 89 -13.22 8.45 6.54
C VAL A 89 -12.77 6.99 6.42
N ASP A 90 -13.73 6.08 6.27
CA ASP A 90 -13.43 4.67 6.03
C ASP A 90 -12.64 4.51 4.72
N ALA A 91 -11.74 3.53 4.69
CA ALA A 91 -10.96 3.20 3.51
C ALA A 91 -11.86 2.67 2.39
N ASP A 92 -11.60 3.09 1.15
CA ASP A 92 -12.30 2.59 -0.05
C ASP A 92 -11.26 2.05 -1.04
N LEU A 93 -11.46 0.81 -1.51
CA LEU A 93 -10.52 0.14 -2.40
C LEU A 93 -10.36 0.85 -3.76
N ASN A 94 -11.40 1.51 -4.26
CA ASN A 94 -11.31 2.26 -5.50
C ASN A 94 -10.45 3.51 -5.30
N LEU A 95 -10.53 4.19 -4.15
CA LEU A 95 -9.66 5.32 -3.83
C LEU A 95 -8.19 4.92 -3.69
N ILE A 96 -7.91 3.70 -3.24
CA ILE A 96 -6.55 3.21 -3.00
C ILE A 96 -5.90 2.69 -4.29
N PHE A 97 -6.63 1.90 -5.09
CA PHE A 97 -6.04 1.14 -6.19
C PHE A 97 -6.42 1.63 -7.59
N ASN A 98 -7.49 2.42 -7.74
CA ASN A 98 -7.88 2.93 -9.06
C ASN A 98 -7.39 4.37 -9.25
N GLU A 99 -6.90 4.65 -10.45
CA GLU A 99 -6.71 6.02 -10.91
C GLU A 99 -8.09 6.63 -11.23
N VAL A 100 -8.28 7.89 -10.84
CA VAL A 100 -9.48 8.67 -11.18
C VAL A 100 -9.46 9.11 -12.64
#